data_AF-A0A1V4VMD2-F1
#
_entry.id   AF-A0A1V4VMD2-F1
#
_cell.length_a   1.000
_cell.length_b   1.000
_cell.length_c   1.000
_cell.angle_alpha   90.00
_cell.angle_beta   90.00
_cell.angle_gamma   90.00
#
_symmetry.space_group_name_H-M   'P 1'
#
loop_
_entity.id
_entity.type
_entity.pdbx_description
1 polymer ?
#
loop_
_entity_poly.entity_id
_entity_poly.type
_entity_poly.pdbx_seq_one_letter_code
_entity_poly.pdbx_strand_id
1 'polypeptide(L)'
;MDNQQGMPQAPKTVKPEDGVKTEAVNNLQEQMLLDIQQLEFTAIELNLYLDTHPDDQQALNLYNSIVPQLRKCIESYEQRFGPLFHYGMSTSKYPWQWIKSPWPWDL
;
A
#
# COMPACT_ATOMS: atom_id res chain seq x y z
N MET A 1 -0.64 35.40 -2.30
CA MET A 1 -0.27 34.12 -2.96
C MET A 1 0.77 33.42 -2.10
N ASP A 2 0.56 33.33 -0.79
CA ASP A 2 -0.31 32.38 -0.07
C ASP A 2 0.31 30.99 0.08
N ASN A 3 0.73 30.79 1.33
CA ASN A 3 1.06 29.56 2.08
C ASN A 3 2.30 28.76 1.75
N GLN A 4 3.36 29.15 2.48
CA GLN A 4 4.07 28.26 3.41
C GLN A 4 3.35 26.92 3.66
N GLN A 5 3.84 25.83 3.07
CA GLN A 5 3.60 24.48 3.58
C GLN A 5 4.73 24.11 4.55
N GLY A 6 4.87 24.89 5.62
CA GLY A 6 5.47 24.40 6.85
C GLY A 6 4.40 23.58 7.54
N MET A 7 4.38 22.26 7.31
CA MET A 7 3.45 21.40 8.05
C MET A 7 3.78 21.49 9.54
N PRO A 8 2.82 21.82 10.43
CA PRO A 8 3.09 21.90 11.86
C PRO A 8 3.40 20.50 12.39
N GLN A 9 4.66 20.29 12.77
CA GLN A 9 5.06 19.11 13.52
C GLN A 9 4.41 19.17 14.90
N ALA A 10 3.46 18.27 15.16
CA ALA A 10 2.99 18.02 16.52
C ALA A 10 4.06 17.16 17.24
N PRO A 11 4.44 17.50 18.49
CA PRO A 11 5.43 16.73 19.23
C PRO A 11 4.84 15.35 19.57
N LYS A 12 5.38 14.29 18.96
CA LYS A 12 5.05 12.90 19.34
C LYS A 12 5.73 12.58 20.66
N THR A 13 5.04 12.77 21.78
CA THR A 13 5.40 12.09 23.04
C THR A 13 4.91 10.64 22.95
N VAL A 14 5.80 9.72 22.57
CA VAL A 14 5.55 8.27 22.64
C VAL A 14 6.06 7.79 24.01
N LYS A 15 5.16 7.22 24.82
CA LYS A 15 5.49 6.56 26.09
C LYS A 15 6.11 5.17 25.84
N PRO A 16 7.07 4.72 26.67
CA PRO A 16 7.80 3.47 26.44
C PRO A 16 7.15 2.30 27.20
N GLU A 17 6.26 1.52 26.58
CA GLU A 17 5.79 0.25 27.18
C GLU A 17 5.38 -0.90 26.21
N ASP A 18 5.49 -0.75 24.87
CA ASP A 18 4.97 -1.73 23.88
C ASP A 18 6.04 -2.37 22.95
N GLY A 19 7.24 -2.65 23.44
CA GLY A 19 8.38 -3.08 22.61
C GLY A 19 8.20 -4.38 21.80
N VAL A 20 7.47 -5.38 22.29
CA VAL A 20 7.41 -6.72 21.65
C VAL A 20 6.32 -6.84 20.59
N LYS A 21 5.23 -6.06 20.69
CA LYS A 21 4.14 -6.10 19.70
C LYS A 21 4.49 -5.34 18.42
N THR A 22 5.36 -4.34 18.53
CA THR A 22 5.71 -3.43 17.44
C THR A 22 6.52 -4.13 16.35
N GLU A 23 7.48 -4.98 16.72
CA GLU A 23 8.34 -5.70 15.76
C GLU A 23 7.57 -6.71 14.90
N ALA A 24 6.68 -7.51 15.51
CA ALA A 24 5.87 -8.49 14.78
C ALA A 24 4.87 -7.82 13.81
N VAL A 25 4.36 -6.64 14.18
CA VAL A 25 3.46 -5.85 13.34
C VAL A 25 4.22 -5.22 12.17
N ASN A 26 5.44 -4.73 12.38
CA ASN A 26 6.30 -4.20 11.32
C ASN A 26 6.64 -5.29 10.29
N ASN A 27 7.07 -6.48 10.75
CA ASN A 27 7.38 -7.61 9.85
C ASN A 27 6.14 -8.05 9.03
N LEU A 28 4.94 -8.00 9.62
CA LEU A 28 3.70 -8.31 8.91
C LEU A 28 3.36 -7.23 7.87
N GLN A 29 3.55 -5.95 8.21
CA GLN A 29 3.34 -4.84 7.31
C GLN A 29 4.26 -4.92 6.09
N GLU A 30 5.54 -5.21 6.31
CA GLU A 30 6.54 -5.42 5.26
C GLU A 30 6.17 -6.59 4.35
N GLN A 31 5.79 -7.74 4.91
CA GLN A 31 5.38 -8.90 4.13
C GLN A 31 4.16 -8.59 3.25
N MET A 32 3.15 -7.94 3.80
CA MET A 32 1.95 -7.58 3.03
C MET A 32 2.26 -6.55 1.94
N LEU A 33 3.20 -5.63 2.17
CA LEU A 33 3.69 -4.71 1.12
C LEU A 33 4.44 -5.46 0.02
N LEU A 34 5.30 -6.42 0.38
CA LEU A 34 6.03 -7.24 -0.59
C LEU A 34 5.08 -8.06 -1.46
N ASP A 35 4.05 -8.66 -0.87
CA ASP A 35 3.04 -9.42 -1.60
C ASP A 35 2.28 -8.52 -2.60
N ILE A 36 1.94 -7.30 -2.20
CA ILE A 36 1.33 -6.30 -3.10
C ILE A 36 2.27 -5.97 -4.25
N GLN A 37 3.54 -5.64 -3.97
CA GLN A 37 4.52 -5.29 -4.98
C GLN A 37 4.77 -6.41 -5.99
N GLN A 38 4.83 -7.67 -5.54
CA GLN A 38 4.97 -8.83 -6.43
C GLN A 38 3.79 -8.97 -7.38
N LEU A 39 2.56 -8.81 -6.87
CA LEU A 39 1.35 -8.89 -7.66
C LEU A 39 1.23 -7.70 -8.64
N GLU A 40 1.61 -6.49 -8.21
CA GLU A 40 1.66 -5.30 -9.07
C GLU A 40 2.65 -5.49 -10.21
N PHE A 41 3.88 -5.92 -9.91
CA PHE A 41 4.89 -6.21 -10.91
C PHE A 41 4.39 -7.24 -11.93
N THR A 42 3.80 -8.33 -11.44
CA THR A 42 3.25 -9.39 -12.32
C THR A 42 2.13 -8.86 -13.22
N ALA A 43 1.23 -8.04 -12.68
CA ALA A 43 0.14 -7.46 -13.47
C ALA A 43 0.66 -6.51 -14.56
N ILE A 44 1.66 -5.68 -14.25
CA ILE A 44 2.29 -4.75 -15.20
C ILE A 44 3.00 -5.52 -16.31
N GLU A 45 3.81 -6.52 -15.95
CA GLU A 45 4.55 -7.32 -16.94
C GLU A 45 3.60 -8.09 -17.86
N LEU A 46 2.53 -8.67 -17.34
CA LEU A 46 1.53 -9.36 -18.16
C LEU A 46 0.78 -8.39 -19.08
N ASN A 47 0.46 -7.19 -18.60
CA ASN A 47 -0.17 -6.17 -19.44
C ASN A 47 0.75 -5.78 -20.60
N LEU A 48 2.02 -5.50 -20.32
CA LEU A 48 3.02 -5.16 -21.34
C LEU A 48 3.26 -6.32 -22.32
N TYR A 49 3.28 -7.56 -21.81
CA TYR A 49 3.41 -8.75 -22.65
C TYR A 49 2.22 -8.87 -23.62
N LEU A 50 1.00 -8.71 -23.13
CA LEU A 50 -0.23 -8.79 -23.92
C LEU A 50 -0.33 -7.71 -25.00
N ASP A 51 0.27 -6.53 -24.82
CA ASP A 51 0.36 -5.51 -25.87
C ASP A 51 1.07 -6.02 -27.13
N THR A 52 1.97 -7.00 -26.98
CA THR A 52 2.70 -7.64 -28.09
C THR A 52 2.16 -9.02 -28.48
N HIS A 53 1.39 -9.67 -27.60
CA HIS A 53 0.82 -11.02 -27.78
C HIS A 53 -0.68 -11.05 -27.41
N PRO A 54 -1.55 -10.33 -28.12
CA PRO A 54 -2.96 -10.16 -27.71
C PRO A 54 -3.79 -11.46 -27.79
N ASP A 55 -3.36 -12.44 -28.59
CA ASP A 55 -4.05 -13.71 -28.77
C ASP A 55 -3.61 -14.79 -27.75
N ASP A 56 -2.67 -14.47 -26.85
CA ASP A 56 -2.23 -15.40 -25.80
C ASP A 56 -3.28 -15.48 -24.67
N GLN A 57 -4.15 -16.48 -24.79
CA GLN A 57 -5.20 -16.76 -23.82
C GLN A 57 -4.65 -17.14 -22.44
N GLN A 58 -3.46 -17.76 -22.36
CA GLN A 58 -2.89 -18.14 -21.07
C GLN A 58 -2.42 -16.91 -20.30
N ALA A 59 -1.72 -15.99 -20.97
CA ALA A 59 -1.30 -14.72 -20.38
C ALA A 59 -2.50 -13.87 -19.95
N LEU A 60 -3.56 -13.83 -20.77
CA LEU A 60 -4.79 -13.10 -20.43
C LEU A 60 -5.51 -13.70 -19.21
N ASN A 61 -5.62 -15.03 -19.14
CA ASN A 61 -6.22 -15.70 -18.00
C ASN A 61 -5.41 -15.48 -16.72
N LEU A 62 -4.08 -15.50 -16.82
CA LEU A 62 -3.20 -15.21 -15.69
C LEU A 62 -3.39 -13.77 -15.23
N TYR A 63 -3.37 -12.79 -16.13
CA TYR A 63 -3.64 -11.38 -15.82
C TYR A 63 -4.98 -11.20 -15.09
N ASN A 64 -6.04 -11.80 -15.63
CA ASN A 64 -7.39 -11.75 -15.04
C ASN A 64 -7.48 -12.44 -13.67
N SER A 65 -6.57 -13.37 -13.36
CA SER A 65 -6.47 -13.97 -12.04
C SER A 65 -5.68 -13.12 -11.04
N ILE A 66 -4.66 -12.37 -11.51
CA ILE A 66 -3.75 -11.58 -10.68
C ILE A 66 -4.43 -10.28 -10.22
N VAL A 67 -5.11 -9.56 -11.12
CA VAL A 67 -5.74 -8.26 -10.79
C VAL A 67 -6.70 -8.34 -9.59
N PRO A 68 -7.60 -9.33 -9.48
CA PRO A 68 -8.45 -9.46 -8.30
C PRO A 68 -7.70 -9.84 -7.02
N GLN A 69 -6.59 -10.59 -7.12
CA GLN A 69 -5.74 -10.93 -5.98
C GLN A 69 -5.04 -9.69 -5.45
N LEU A 70 -4.44 -8.89 -6.34
CA LEU A 70 -3.83 -7.61 -6.01
C LEU A 70 -4.80 -6.72 -5.24
N ARG A 71 -6.02 -6.53 -5.76
CA ARG A 71 -7.04 -5.70 -5.12
C ARG A 71 -7.36 -6.18 -3.69
N LYS A 72 -7.50 -7.49 -3.48
CA LYS A 72 -7.74 -8.06 -2.16
C LYS A 72 -6.58 -7.85 -1.19
N CYS A 73 -5.34 -7.94 -1.66
CA CYS A 73 -4.16 -7.67 -0.84
C CYS A 73 -4.11 -6.20 -0.41
N ILE A 74 -4.36 -5.27 -1.34
CA ILE A 74 -4.46 -3.83 -1.03
C ILE A 74 -5.57 -3.58 -0.01
N GLU A 75 -6.79 -4.08 -0.25
CA GLU A 75 -7.91 -3.90 0.69
C GLU A 75 -7.57 -4.46 2.09
N SER A 76 -6.92 -5.62 2.16
CA SER A 76 -6.52 -6.25 3.42
C SER A 76 -5.43 -5.47 4.15
N TYR A 77 -4.49 -4.87 3.42
CA TYR A 77 -3.47 -3.98 3.96
C TYR A 77 -4.11 -2.72 4.53
N GLU A 78 -4.99 -2.08 3.75
CA GLU A 78 -5.60 -0.81 4.12
C GLU A 78 -6.52 -0.92 5.34
N GLN A 79 -7.21 -2.07 5.49
CA GLN A 79 -7.99 -2.36 6.69
C GLN A 79 -7.15 -2.43 7.97
N ARG A 80 -5.87 -2.81 7.88
CA ARG A 80 -4.97 -3.04 9.02
C ARG A 80 -4.08 -1.84 9.32
N PHE A 81 -3.48 -1.26 8.29
CA PHE A 81 -2.43 -0.24 8.42
C PHE A 81 -2.87 1.15 7.98
N GLY A 82 -4.06 1.27 7.39
CA GLY A 82 -4.57 2.52 6.83
C GLY A 82 -4.29 2.67 5.34
N PRO A 83 -4.72 3.79 4.73
CA PRO A 83 -4.69 3.97 3.27
C PRO A 83 -3.26 3.84 2.73
N LEU A 84 -3.09 2.98 1.72
CA LEU A 84 -1.80 2.76 1.06
C LEU A 84 -1.51 3.89 0.06
N PHE A 85 -2.57 4.39 -0.58
CA PHE A 85 -2.49 5.48 -1.54
C PHE A 85 -3.15 6.75 -1.00
N HIS A 86 -2.49 7.88 -1.23
CA HIS A 86 -3.00 9.21 -0.88
C HIS A 86 -4.23 9.65 -1.69
N TYR A 87 -4.50 9.03 -2.83
CA TYR A 87 -5.69 9.28 -3.65
C TYR A 87 -6.16 8.03 -4.39
N GLY A 88 -7.41 8.05 -4.86
CA GLY A 88 -7.94 7.14 -5.89
C GLY A 88 -8.44 5.78 -5.41
N MET A 89 -7.69 5.06 -4.57
CA MET A 89 -8.00 3.67 -4.23
C MET A 89 -8.81 3.50 -2.94
N SER A 90 -8.77 4.49 -2.04
CA SER A 90 -9.28 4.29 -0.68
C SER A 90 -9.89 5.55 -0.06
N THR A 91 -10.93 5.38 0.75
CA THR A 91 -11.56 6.48 1.50
C THR A 91 -10.90 6.61 2.86
N SER A 92 -10.46 7.82 3.22
CA SER A 92 -9.93 8.08 4.56
C SER A 92 -11.05 8.27 5.58
N LYS A 93 -10.91 7.68 6.77
CA LYS A 93 -11.81 7.95 7.90
C LYS A 93 -11.43 9.25 8.60
N TYR A 94 -12.37 9.85 9.34
CA TYR A 94 -12.08 10.99 10.21
C TYR A 94 -11.40 10.52 11.51
N PRO A 95 -10.33 11.19 11.99
CA PRO A 95 -9.58 12.28 11.34
C PRO A 95 -8.62 11.75 10.25
N TRP A 96 -8.28 12.61 9.28
CA TRP A 96 -7.44 12.29 8.10
C TRP A 96 -6.30 11.32 8.44
N GLN A 97 -6.41 10.07 7.96
CA GLN A 97 -5.55 8.99 8.43
C GLN A 97 -4.17 8.96 7.75
N TRP A 98 -4.04 9.56 6.56
CA TRP A 98 -2.77 9.58 5.82
C TRP A 98 -1.61 10.21 6.60
N ILE A 99 -1.88 11.22 7.44
CA ILE A 99 -0.86 11.89 8.26
C ILE A 99 -0.43 11.09 9.50
N LYS A 100 -1.10 9.96 9.80
CA LYS A 100 -0.83 9.17 11.01
C LYS A 100 0.19 8.06 10.78
N SER A 101 0.33 7.57 9.55
CA SER A 101 1.30 6.53 9.23
C SER A 101 2.72 7.09 9.29
N PRO A 102 3.72 6.29 9.73
CA PRO A 102 5.12 6.67 9.57
C PRO A 102 5.39 6.88 8.09
N TRP A 103 6.14 7.94 7.76
CA TRP A 103 6.45 8.18 6.36
C TRP A 103 7.40 7.09 5.85
N PRO A 104 7.33 6.72 4.56
CA PRO A 104 8.16 5.64 4.02
C PRO A 104 9.68 5.85 4.16
N TRP A 105 10.13 7.10 4.36
CA TRP A 105 11.53 7.45 4.59
C TRP A 105 11.94 7.51 6.08
N ASP A 106 10.97 7.39 6.99
CA ASP A 106 11.20 7.30 8.44
C ASP A 106 11.34 5.83 8.90
N LEU A 107 11.35 4.88 7.95
CA LEU A 107 11.54 3.44 8.17
C LEU A 107 13.02 3.07 8.28
#